data_AF-A0A5D0D2L3-F1
#
_entry.id   AF-A0A5D0D2L3-F1
#
_cell.length_a   1.000
_cell.length_b   1.000
_cell.length_c   1.000
_cell.angle_alpha   90.00
_cell.angle_beta   90.00
_cell.angle_gamma   90.00
#
_symmetry.space_group_name_H-M   'P 1'
#
loop_
_entity.id
_entity.type
_entity.pdbx_description
1 polymer ?
#
loop_
_entity_poly.entity_id
_entity_poly.type
_entity_poly.pdbx_seq_one_letter_code
_entity_poly.pdbx_strand_id
1 'polypeptide(L)'
;MTPTKANKILEKGVFTFLSFLLLLPLFIIPSSAHASTGIVNPNQVYSYKVMQRDIERLAEAYPDLISYQSLGKTKYGRDLWAVKLGRGESVLFLNGSHHAREWMTTSLLMKMIETYALAYTANTTISSYDVRSLLDSVTIWIVPMVNPDGVTLAQQGTAGLPANLANTLRRYNGNSSNFARWKATMEGIDLNRQYPAGWSTIRNSAATPWYQNYKGKQPAQAPEVQMMMAFTKQIDPEITISYHSSGEIIFWHYRTPSQNVARDKSIATVLANLTGYSLVKPEKNPSGGGYKDWFVQTFGRPGFTIEIADYAGERSVPLSKFGGIWSENRLVGLYTAKKSYDLWLEKQKVQYFEQPMDLLAGTPLYPNIGGGAATATASLAPQKLTITARKGDWVQVGAAEGSGWIHPSPGMLTVVEPLDASADVPEVIQTYRYPDAFAPKGPAISPQTVQVTGQSGEWLQIAAETGPLWIRGQGLELKAPLQNSEPGPEPAPAPEIQAPAGPAPENQAPAGPASETQAPAEPTPENQAPAEPTPVQPPPPADSTPEKAPDHAPQNPQEPVRGIVTVEGEIVP
;
A
#
# COMPACT_ATOMS: atom_id res chain seq x y z
N MET A 1 -41.55 -29.48 -58.74
CA MET A 1 -42.49 -30.61 -58.70
C MET A 1 -41.66 -31.89 -58.61
N THR A 2 -41.92 -32.74 -57.62
CA THR A 2 -41.24 -34.02 -57.38
C THR A 2 -41.22 -34.93 -58.61
N PRO A 3 -40.18 -35.76 -58.79
CA PRO A 3 -40.41 -37.18 -58.51
C PRO A 3 -39.21 -37.97 -57.91
N THR A 4 -39.60 -39.06 -57.27
CA THR A 4 -38.87 -40.17 -56.63
C THR A 4 -38.18 -41.18 -57.56
N LYS A 5 -37.32 -42.03 -56.93
CA LYS A 5 -36.74 -43.36 -57.30
C LYS A 5 -35.30 -43.28 -57.84
N ALA A 6 -34.34 -44.17 -57.54
CA ALA A 6 -34.21 -45.36 -56.68
C ALA A 6 -32.74 -45.88 -56.75
N ASN A 7 -32.38 -46.80 -55.84
CA ASN A 7 -31.36 -47.87 -55.97
C ASN A 7 -29.86 -47.47 -55.94
N LYS A 8 -28.91 -48.18 -55.32
CA LYS A 8 -28.81 -49.57 -54.81
C LYS A 8 -27.45 -49.75 -54.07
N ILE A 9 -27.41 -50.57 -53.00
CA ILE A 9 -26.42 -51.66 -52.71
C ILE A 9 -24.95 -51.23 -52.40
N LEU A 10 -24.12 -51.74 -51.48
CA LEU A 10 -23.90 -52.94 -50.61
C LEU A 10 -22.88 -52.42 -49.54
N GLU A 11 -22.78 -52.81 -48.27
CA GLU A 11 -22.20 -54.06 -47.74
C GLU A 11 -22.27 -54.07 -46.20
N LYS A 12 -22.69 -55.22 -45.67
CA LYS A 12 -22.14 -55.99 -44.55
C LYS A 12 -21.49 -55.26 -43.35
N GLY A 13 -21.99 -55.60 -42.15
CA GLY A 13 -21.16 -55.64 -40.94
C GLY A 13 -21.93 -55.37 -39.64
N VAL A 14 -22.53 -56.41 -39.06
CA VAL A 14 -22.92 -56.41 -37.64
C VAL A 14 -21.64 -56.61 -36.83
N PHE A 15 -21.26 -55.64 -36.00
CA PHE A 15 -20.40 -55.88 -34.84
C PHE A 15 -20.75 -54.90 -33.71
N THR A 16 -21.13 -55.51 -32.58
CA THR A 16 -21.19 -55.00 -31.21
C THR A 16 -20.11 -53.97 -30.90
N PHE A 17 -20.51 -52.75 -30.51
CA PHE A 17 -19.59 -51.75 -29.96
C PHE A 17 -19.41 -52.00 -28.46
N LEU A 18 -18.21 -52.44 -28.11
CA LEU A 18 -17.69 -52.51 -26.75
C LEU A 18 -17.67 -51.09 -26.15
N SER A 19 -18.20 -50.95 -24.94
CA SER A 19 -18.15 -49.73 -24.15
C SER A 19 -16.71 -49.45 -23.70
N PHE A 20 -16.03 -48.49 -24.33
CA PHE A 20 -14.82 -47.89 -23.78
C PHE A 20 -15.19 -46.59 -23.05
N LEU A 21 -15.25 -46.68 -21.72
CA LEU A 21 -15.30 -45.52 -20.84
C LEU A 21 -13.89 -44.91 -20.81
N LEU A 22 -13.66 -43.89 -21.64
CA LEU A 22 -12.45 -43.06 -21.58
C LEU A 22 -12.56 -42.15 -20.34
N LEU A 23 -11.99 -42.61 -19.22
CA LEU A 23 -11.67 -41.77 -18.07
C LEU A 23 -10.52 -40.83 -18.48
N LEU A 24 -10.86 -39.69 -19.07
CA LEU A 24 -9.95 -38.55 -19.11
C LEU A 24 -9.73 -38.06 -17.67
N PRO A 25 -8.48 -37.95 -17.19
CA PRO A 25 -8.24 -37.26 -15.95
C PRO A 25 -8.62 -35.79 -16.17
N LEU A 26 -9.65 -35.34 -15.45
CA LEU A 26 -9.96 -33.92 -15.33
C LEU A 26 -8.74 -33.28 -14.64
N PHE A 27 -7.81 -32.75 -15.42
CA PHE A 27 -6.80 -31.84 -14.90
C PHE A 27 -7.56 -30.61 -14.40
N ILE A 28 -7.82 -30.58 -13.09
CA ILE A 28 -8.14 -29.33 -12.41
C ILE A 28 -6.83 -28.54 -12.42
N ILE A 29 -6.65 -27.74 -13.46
CA ILE A 29 -5.64 -26.69 -13.45
C ILE A 29 -6.09 -25.75 -12.33
N PRO A 30 -5.32 -25.58 -11.24
CA PRO A 30 -5.60 -24.50 -10.31
C PRO A 30 -5.50 -23.23 -11.14
N SER A 31 -6.65 -22.58 -11.37
CA SER A 31 -6.65 -21.28 -12.01
C SER A 31 -5.77 -20.39 -11.15
N SER A 32 -4.60 -20.03 -11.65
CA SER A 32 -3.85 -18.88 -11.16
C SER A 32 -4.89 -17.77 -11.10
N ALA A 33 -5.25 -17.34 -9.88
CA ALA A 33 -6.25 -16.33 -9.66
C ALA A 33 -5.79 -15.09 -10.44
N HIS A 34 -6.30 -14.95 -11.66
CA HIS A 34 -6.14 -13.73 -12.41
C HIS A 34 -6.85 -12.71 -11.54
N ALA A 35 -6.10 -11.75 -11.02
CA ALA A 35 -6.64 -10.68 -10.21
C ALA A 35 -7.88 -10.14 -10.94
N SER A 36 -9.07 -10.34 -10.35
CA SER A 36 -10.33 -10.04 -11.01
C SER A 36 -10.36 -8.55 -11.32
N THR A 37 -10.29 -8.19 -12.59
CA THR A 37 -10.51 -6.80 -12.99
C THR A 37 -11.99 -6.48 -12.74
N GLY A 38 -12.27 -5.42 -11.98
CA GLY A 38 -13.63 -4.93 -11.77
C GLY A 38 -14.32 -5.39 -10.47
N ILE A 39 -13.56 -5.62 -9.39
CA ILE A 39 -14.10 -5.72 -8.03
C ILE A 39 -14.80 -4.39 -7.68
N VAL A 40 -14.13 -3.27 -7.93
CA VAL A 40 -14.69 -1.94 -7.65
C VAL A 40 -15.41 -1.42 -8.89
N ASN A 41 -16.75 -1.41 -8.83
CA ASN A 41 -17.58 -0.72 -9.82
C ASN A 41 -17.96 0.68 -9.31
N PRO A 42 -17.36 1.75 -9.86
CA PRO A 42 -17.62 3.13 -9.42
C PRO A 42 -18.87 3.76 -10.05
N ASN A 43 -19.50 3.10 -11.04
CA ASN A 43 -20.67 3.60 -11.76
C ASN A 43 -21.99 3.23 -11.06
N GLN A 44 -21.97 3.10 -9.74
CA GLN A 44 -23.14 2.76 -8.92
C GLN A 44 -23.12 3.57 -7.62
N VAL A 45 -24.26 3.63 -6.92
CA VAL A 45 -24.30 4.17 -5.56
C VAL A 45 -23.42 3.32 -4.66
N TYR A 46 -22.33 3.91 -4.18
CA TYR A 46 -21.32 3.22 -3.41
C TYR A 46 -21.69 3.26 -1.93
N SER A 47 -22.53 2.31 -1.52
CA SER A 47 -23.02 2.20 -0.15
C SER A 47 -21.97 1.61 0.79
N TYR A 48 -22.17 1.76 2.10
CA TYR A 48 -21.33 1.13 3.12
C TYR A 48 -21.16 -0.39 2.91
N LYS A 49 -22.25 -1.09 2.55
CA LYS A 49 -22.21 -2.54 2.29
C LYS A 49 -21.39 -2.90 1.05
N VAL A 50 -21.50 -2.09 -0.01
CA VAL A 50 -20.69 -2.26 -1.23
C VAL A 50 -19.22 -2.04 -0.92
N MET A 51 -18.90 -0.97 -0.19
CA MET A 51 -17.54 -0.68 0.25
C MET A 51 -16.95 -1.82 1.08
N GLN A 52 -17.66 -2.31 2.10
CA GLN A 52 -17.17 -3.40 2.94
C GLN A 52 -16.90 -4.68 2.12
N ARG A 53 -17.87 -5.08 1.28
CA ARG A 53 -17.71 -6.24 0.38
C ARG A 53 -16.49 -6.09 -0.52
N ASP A 54 -16.29 -4.91 -1.09
CA ASP A 54 -15.18 -4.67 -2.02
C ASP A 54 -13.83 -4.64 -1.27
N ILE A 55 -13.78 -4.15 -0.03
CA ILE A 55 -12.59 -4.25 0.83
C ILE A 55 -12.21 -5.73 1.05
N GLU A 56 -13.18 -6.56 1.45
CA GLU A 56 -12.97 -7.99 1.69
C GLU A 56 -12.45 -8.70 0.43
N ARG A 57 -13.09 -8.44 -0.72
CA ARG A 57 -12.69 -9.02 -2.02
C ARG A 57 -11.32 -8.53 -2.50
N LEU A 58 -10.99 -7.27 -2.28
CA LEU A 58 -9.66 -6.73 -2.61
C LEU A 58 -8.58 -7.39 -1.76
N ALA A 59 -8.82 -7.59 -0.47
CA ALA A 59 -7.88 -8.29 0.39
C ALA A 59 -7.72 -9.77 0.00
N GLU A 60 -8.80 -10.47 -0.38
CA GLU A 60 -8.70 -11.84 -0.91
C GLU A 60 -7.96 -11.91 -2.25
N ALA A 61 -8.15 -10.94 -3.14
CA ALA A 61 -7.51 -10.91 -4.45
C ALA A 61 -6.03 -10.51 -4.39
N TYR A 62 -5.64 -9.72 -3.38
CA TYR A 62 -4.30 -9.17 -3.21
C TYR A 62 -3.78 -9.36 -1.78
N PRO A 63 -3.75 -10.60 -1.24
CA PRO A 63 -3.56 -10.86 0.19
C PRO A 63 -2.19 -10.46 0.72
N ASP A 64 -1.17 -10.43 -0.16
CA ASP A 64 0.15 -9.94 0.22
C ASP A 64 0.13 -8.39 0.32
N LEU A 65 -0.53 -7.70 -0.62
CA LEU A 65 -0.45 -6.24 -0.78
C LEU A 65 -1.49 -5.45 0.01
N ILE A 66 -2.67 -6.04 0.22
CA ILE A 66 -3.82 -5.39 0.84
C ILE A 66 -4.19 -6.10 2.13
N SER A 67 -4.29 -5.32 3.20
CA SER A 67 -4.91 -5.74 4.46
C SER A 67 -5.86 -4.64 4.93
N TYR A 68 -6.76 -4.97 5.85
CA TYR A 68 -7.71 -4.00 6.38
C TYR A 68 -8.02 -4.29 7.84
N GLN A 69 -8.46 -3.25 8.56
CA GLN A 69 -8.86 -3.34 9.95
C GLN A 69 -10.00 -2.38 10.27
N SER A 70 -10.82 -2.74 11.26
CA SER A 70 -11.77 -1.82 11.86
C SER A 70 -11.05 -0.93 12.87
N LEU A 71 -11.22 0.38 12.77
CA LEU A 71 -10.72 1.34 13.76
C LEU A 71 -11.63 1.43 15.01
N GLY A 72 -12.76 0.73 14.98
CA GLY A 72 -13.82 0.79 15.98
C GLY A 72 -15.18 1.00 15.32
N LYS A 73 -16.20 1.22 16.15
CA LYS A 73 -17.59 1.35 15.69
C LYS A 73 -18.12 2.76 15.87
N THR A 74 -18.93 3.20 14.92
CA THR A 74 -19.76 4.39 15.07
C THR A 74 -20.84 4.18 16.12
N LYS A 75 -21.56 5.25 16.49
CA LYS A 75 -22.66 5.16 17.46
C LYS A 75 -23.77 4.19 17.03
N TYR A 76 -23.94 3.98 15.73
CA TYR A 76 -24.96 3.09 15.17
C TYR A 76 -24.39 1.74 14.72
N GLY A 77 -23.20 1.38 15.21
CA GLY A 77 -22.65 0.03 15.15
C GLY A 77 -21.92 -0.34 13.86
N ARG A 78 -21.71 0.61 12.93
CA ARG A 78 -20.93 0.37 11.72
C ARG A 78 -19.44 0.47 12.03
N ASP A 79 -18.66 -0.47 11.53
CA ASP A 79 -17.20 -0.41 11.60
C ASP A 79 -16.66 0.73 10.74
N LEU A 80 -15.68 1.44 11.28
CA LEU A 80 -14.89 2.41 10.53
C LEU A 80 -13.68 1.72 9.92
N TRP A 81 -13.76 1.36 8.65
CA TRP A 81 -12.73 0.56 7.98
C TRP A 81 -11.53 1.39 7.54
N ALA A 82 -10.33 0.89 7.81
CA ALA A 82 -9.07 1.34 7.25
C ALA A 82 -8.45 0.24 6.37
N VAL A 83 -7.97 0.60 5.18
CA VAL A 83 -7.33 -0.29 4.22
C VAL A 83 -5.86 0.09 4.07
N LYS A 84 -4.97 -0.88 4.20
CA LYS A 84 -3.53 -0.77 3.90
C LYS A 84 -3.29 -1.22 2.47
N LEU A 85 -2.52 -0.45 1.71
CA LEU A 85 -2.03 -0.82 0.39
C LEU A 85 -0.52 -0.53 0.33
N GLY A 86 0.29 -1.55 0.02
CA GLY A 86 1.75 -1.42 0.01
C GLY A 86 2.38 -1.81 1.33
N ARG A 87 3.70 -1.76 1.38
CA ARG A 87 4.48 -2.37 2.47
C ARG A 87 5.69 -1.58 2.95
N GLY A 88 5.98 -0.44 2.34
CA GLY A 88 7.13 0.36 2.75
C GLY A 88 6.90 1.17 4.02
N GLU A 89 7.99 1.68 4.59
CA GLU A 89 7.99 2.39 5.88
C GLU A 89 7.49 3.84 5.77
N SER A 90 7.57 4.46 4.59
CA SER A 90 6.95 5.77 4.37
C SER A 90 5.43 5.62 4.34
N VAL A 91 4.70 6.50 5.02
CA VAL A 91 3.24 6.40 5.14
C VAL A 91 2.53 7.59 4.50
N LEU A 92 1.66 7.31 3.53
CA LEU A 92 0.66 8.24 2.99
C LEU A 92 -0.71 7.91 3.58
N PHE A 93 -1.47 8.92 4.02
CA PHE A 93 -2.83 8.71 4.51
C PHE A 93 -3.90 9.45 3.70
N LEU A 94 -4.82 8.68 3.10
CA LEU A 94 -5.95 9.19 2.33
C LEU A 94 -7.26 8.92 3.07
N ASN A 95 -8.22 9.84 2.99
CA ASN A 95 -9.54 9.61 3.56
C ASN A 95 -10.63 10.36 2.80
N GLY A 96 -11.87 9.91 2.96
CA GLY A 96 -13.02 10.47 2.26
C GLY A 96 -14.33 10.32 3.03
N SER A 97 -15.37 10.99 2.54
CA SER A 97 -16.73 10.97 3.10
C SER A 97 -16.81 11.34 4.58
N HIS A 98 -16.05 12.34 5.02
CA HIS A 98 -16.34 13.04 6.28
C HIS A 98 -17.76 13.60 6.26
N HIS A 99 -18.16 14.18 5.12
CA HIS A 99 -19.53 14.59 4.89
C HIS A 99 -20.33 13.50 4.19
N ALA A 100 -21.52 13.22 4.72
CA ALA A 100 -22.39 12.14 4.29
C ALA A 100 -22.76 12.14 2.78
N ARG A 101 -23.10 13.31 2.21
CA ARG A 101 -23.47 13.40 0.79
C ARG A 101 -22.28 13.27 -0.18
N GLU A 102 -21.05 13.31 0.31
CA GLU A 102 -19.82 13.38 -0.51
C GLU A 102 -19.22 11.99 -0.78
N TRP A 103 -20.07 10.96 -0.81
CA TRP A 103 -19.69 9.54 -0.94
C TRP A 103 -19.03 9.15 -2.27
N MET A 104 -19.05 10.03 -3.28
CA MET A 104 -18.26 9.86 -4.51
C MET A 104 -16.75 9.75 -4.20
N THR A 105 -16.30 10.38 -3.11
CA THR A 105 -14.91 10.30 -2.64
C THR A 105 -14.54 8.88 -2.17
N THR A 106 -15.49 8.14 -1.57
CA THR A 106 -15.33 6.71 -1.26
C THR A 106 -15.11 5.90 -2.54
N SER A 107 -15.94 6.10 -3.57
CA SER A 107 -15.80 5.40 -4.86
C SER A 107 -14.43 5.66 -5.49
N LEU A 108 -13.97 6.92 -5.46
CA LEU A 108 -12.66 7.30 -5.99
C LEU A 108 -11.52 6.58 -5.26
N LEU A 109 -11.53 6.60 -3.93
CA LEU A 109 -10.49 5.97 -3.11
C LEU A 109 -10.46 4.45 -3.29
N MET A 110 -11.63 3.80 -3.31
CA MET A 110 -11.71 2.36 -3.58
C MET A 110 -11.20 2.01 -4.99
N LYS A 111 -11.49 2.86 -5.99
CA LYS A 111 -10.98 2.65 -7.35
C LYS A 111 -9.46 2.83 -7.44
N MET A 112 -8.89 3.76 -6.68
CA MET A 112 -7.43 3.90 -6.57
C MET A 112 -6.79 2.63 -6.02
N ILE A 113 -7.35 2.07 -4.93
CA ILE A 113 -6.84 0.83 -4.31
C ILE A 113 -6.76 -0.30 -5.35
N GLU A 114 -7.86 -0.58 -6.04
CA GLU A 114 -7.90 -1.64 -7.05
C GLU A 114 -6.91 -1.38 -8.20
N THR A 115 -6.87 -0.15 -8.70
CA THR A 115 -6.02 0.20 -9.86
C THR A 115 -4.54 0.04 -9.52
N TYR A 116 -4.12 0.50 -8.34
CA TYR A 116 -2.72 0.42 -7.93
C TYR A 116 -2.32 -1.02 -7.58
N ALA A 117 -3.20 -1.80 -6.96
CA ALA A 117 -2.94 -3.20 -6.68
C ALA A 117 -2.81 -4.05 -7.96
N LEU A 118 -3.66 -3.77 -8.96
CA LEU A 118 -3.55 -4.41 -10.28
C LEU A 118 -2.22 -4.06 -10.96
N ALA A 119 -1.82 -2.80 -10.95
CA ALA A 119 -0.54 -2.38 -11.56
C ALA A 119 0.67 -3.00 -10.84
N TYR A 120 0.64 -3.05 -9.51
CA TYR A 120 1.67 -3.70 -8.69
C TYR A 120 1.83 -5.19 -9.06
N THR A 121 0.71 -5.93 -9.07
CA THR A 121 0.74 -7.38 -9.35
C THR A 121 1.10 -7.69 -10.79
N ALA A 122 0.68 -6.85 -11.73
CA ALA A 122 1.02 -6.99 -13.15
C ALA A 122 2.42 -6.48 -13.51
N ASN A 123 3.17 -5.89 -12.57
CA ASN A 123 4.46 -5.23 -12.84
C ASN A 123 4.37 -4.14 -13.92
N THR A 124 3.28 -3.37 -13.93
CA THR A 124 3.06 -2.33 -14.92
C THR A 124 3.23 -0.94 -14.33
N THR A 125 3.53 0.03 -15.20
CA THR A 125 3.58 1.44 -14.82
C THR A 125 2.22 2.09 -14.99
N ILE A 126 1.97 3.15 -14.21
CA ILE A 126 0.87 4.07 -14.46
C ILE A 126 1.51 5.43 -14.79
N SER A 127 1.42 5.84 -16.05
CA SER A 127 2.20 6.97 -16.57
C SER A 127 3.69 6.75 -16.32
N SER A 128 4.39 7.67 -15.64
CA SER A 128 5.82 7.56 -15.31
C SER A 128 6.11 6.83 -13.99
N TYR A 129 5.09 6.36 -13.26
CA TYR A 129 5.28 5.72 -11.95
C TYR A 129 5.43 4.21 -12.11
N ASP A 130 6.58 3.70 -11.67
CA ASP A 130 6.73 2.28 -11.32
C ASP A 130 5.96 2.03 -10.02
N VAL A 131 4.77 1.43 -10.15
CA VAL A 131 3.85 1.21 -9.03
C VAL A 131 4.41 0.18 -8.06
N ARG A 132 5.18 -0.80 -8.55
CA ARG A 132 5.79 -1.82 -7.69
C ARG A 132 6.85 -1.22 -6.78
N SER A 133 7.85 -0.58 -7.39
CA SER A 133 8.93 0.06 -6.63
C SER A 133 8.37 1.10 -5.64
N LEU A 134 7.33 1.83 -6.04
CA LEU A 134 6.70 2.80 -5.17
C LEU A 134 5.98 2.18 -3.97
N LEU A 135 5.15 1.14 -4.16
CA LEU A 135 4.43 0.50 -3.04
C LEU A 135 5.30 -0.46 -2.21
N ASP A 136 6.46 -0.86 -2.73
CA ASP A 136 7.52 -1.47 -1.93
C ASP A 136 8.14 -0.47 -0.95
N SER A 137 8.20 0.80 -1.34
CA SER A 137 8.80 1.90 -0.55
C SER A 137 7.79 2.70 0.29
N VAL A 138 6.49 2.59 -0.03
CA VAL A 138 5.41 3.36 0.60
C VAL A 138 4.25 2.46 0.99
N THR A 139 3.73 2.67 2.19
CA THR A 139 2.40 2.20 2.60
C THR A 139 1.38 3.33 2.45
N ILE A 140 0.32 3.10 1.68
CA ILE A 140 -0.84 3.98 1.61
C ILE A 140 -1.91 3.41 2.54
N TRP A 141 -2.27 4.15 3.58
CA TRP A 141 -3.46 3.89 4.38
C TRP A 141 -4.64 4.69 3.83
N ILE A 142 -5.82 4.07 3.79
CA ILE A 142 -7.04 4.68 3.28
C ILE A 142 -8.18 4.43 4.27
N VAL A 143 -8.84 5.49 4.74
CA VAL A 143 -10.18 5.39 5.37
C VAL A 143 -11.20 5.92 4.36
N PRO A 144 -11.80 5.02 3.55
CA PRO A 144 -12.58 5.46 2.39
C PRO A 144 -13.91 6.10 2.76
N MET A 145 -14.47 5.80 3.94
CA MET A 145 -15.73 6.36 4.41
C MET A 145 -15.67 6.70 5.90
N VAL A 146 -15.42 7.98 6.22
CA VAL A 146 -15.28 8.44 7.60
C VAL A 146 -16.64 8.53 8.34
N ASN A 147 -17.73 8.80 7.61
CA ASN A 147 -19.09 8.95 8.17
C ASN A 147 -20.07 7.89 7.63
N PRO A 148 -19.90 6.59 7.94
CA PRO A 148 -20.72 5.54 7.33
C PRO A 148 -22.21 5.62 7.70
N ASP A 149 -22.53 6.12 8.89
CA ASP A 149 -23.92 6.32 9.32
C ASP A 149 -24.57 7.46 8.55
N GLY A 150 -23.90 8.61 8.47
CA GLY A 150 -24.39 9.76 7.70
C GLY A 150 -24.53 9.43 6.22
N VAL A 151 -23.55 8.77 5.60
CA VAL A 151 -23.64 8.33 4.20
C VAL A 151 -24.85 7.42 3.99
N THR A 152 -25.08 6.47 4.89
CA THR A 152 -26.25 5.59 4.80
C THR A 152 -27.55 6.39 4.89
N LEU A 153 -27.64 7.37 5.81
CA LEU A 153 -28.79 8.27 5.92
C LEU A 153 -29.02 9.09 4.63
N ALA A 154 -27.96 9.63 4.05
CA ALA A 154 -28.05 10.43 2.83
C ALA A 154 -28.53 9.62 1.62
N GLN A 155 -28.15 8.35 1.53
CA GLN A 155 -28.51 7.45 0.43
C GLN A 155 -29.88 6.77 0.62
N GLN A 156 -30.24 6.41 1.85
CA GLN A 156 -31.38 5.52 2.14
C GLN A 156 -32.48 6.19 2.97
N GLY A 157 -32.27 7.43 3.44
CA GLY A 157 -33.17 8.11 4.35
C GLY A 157 -33.30 7.39 5.69
N THR A 158 -34.49 7.43 6.28
CA THR A 158 -34.75 6.86 7.62
C THR A 158 -35.32 5.45 7.59
N ALA A 159 -35.25 4.75 6.46
CA ALA A 159 -35.75 3.39 6.35
C ALA A 159 -35.03 2.46 7.34
N GLY A 160 -35.80 1.69 8.12
CA GLY A 160 -35.24 0.79 9.14
C GLY A 160 -34.77 1.46 10.44
N LEU A 161 -34.91 2.78 10.58
CA LEU A 161 -34.57 3.49 11.83
C LEU A 161 -35.77 3.53 12.80
N PRO A 162 -35.53 3.55 14.12
CA PRO A 162 -36.57 3.80 15.12
C PRO A 162 -37.33 5.11 14.85
N ALA A 163 -38.64 5.11 15.08
CA ALA A 163 -39.51 6.24 14.74
C ALA A 163 -39.11 7.56 15.45
N ASN A 164 -38.66 7.49 16.70
CA ASN A 164 -38.16 8.64 17.45
C ASN A 164 -36.87 9.22 16.85
N LEU A 165 -35.95 8.38 16.40
CA LEU A 165 -34.73 8.79 15.71
C LEU A 165 -35.07 9.41 14.34
N ALA A 166 -35.93 8.76 13.56
CA ALA A 166 -36.37 9.28 12.26
C ALA A 166 -37.04 10.65 12.39
N ASN A 167 -37.88 10.86 13.41
CA ASN A 167 -38.46 12.16 13.74
C ASN A 167 -37.39 13.20 14.09
N THR A 168 -36.39 12.82 14.87
CA THR A 168 -35.28 13.70 15.27
C THR A 168 -34.44 14.13 14.06
N LEU A 169 -34.07 13.17 13.21
CA LEU A 169 -33.33 13.42 11.98
C LEU A 169 -34.08 14.35 11.02
N ARG A 170 -35.41 14.18 10.87
CA ARG A 170 -36.23 15.12 10.10
C ARG A 170 -36.18 16.53 10.67
N ARG A 171 -36.27 16.70 12.00
CA ARG A 171 -36.16 18.03 12.63
C ARG A 171 -34.79 18.66 12.38
N TYR A 172 -33.70 17.90 12.51
CA TYR A 172 -32.34 18.35 12.18
C TYR A 172 -32.17 18.70 10.69
N ASN A 173 -33.05 18.17 9.84
CA ASN A 173 -33.10 18.43 8.40
C ASN A 173 -34.14 19.51 8.02
N GLY A 174 -34.55 20.38 8.95
CA GLY A 174 -35.57 21.40 8.69
C GLY A 174 -36.94 20.83 8.33
N ASN A 175 -37.32 19.72 8.97
CA ASN A 175 -38.52 18.92 8.70
C ASN A 175 -38.59 18.28 7.31
N SER A 176 -37.51 18.32 6.51
CA SER A 176 -37.43 17.62 5.24
C SER A 176 -37.29 16.10 5.42
N SER A 177 -38.04 15.33 4.65
CA SER A 177 -37.88 13.88 4.50
C SER A 177 -36.81 13.48 3.47
N ASN A 178 -36.28 14.43 2.70
CA ASN A 178 -35.21 14.20 1.74
C ASN A 178 -33.84 14.46 2.39
N PHE A 179 -33.08 13.39 2.58
CA PHE A 179 -31.76 13.40 3.23
C PHE A 179 -30.57 13.52 2.27
N ALA A 180 -30.79 13.68 0.96
CA ALA A 180 -29.70 13.78 -0.02
C ALA A 180 -28.72 14.95 0.24
N ARG A 181 -29.17 15.98 0.98
CA ARG A 181 -28.37 17.15 1.38
C ARG A 181 -27.50 16.94 2.62
N TRP A 182 -27.68 15.82 3.33
CA TRP A 182 -27.11 15.60 4.66
C TRP A 182 -25.57 15.60 4.61
N LYS A 183 -24.93 16.30 5.54
CA LYS A 183 -23.46 16.32 5.69
C LYS A 183 -23.00 15.69 7.00
N ALA A 184 -23.76 15.87 8.07
CA ALA A 184 -23.38 15.50 9.43
C ALA A 184 -23.42 13.98 9.72
N THR A 185 -23.04 13.57 10.94
CA THR A 185 -23.42 12.26 11.51
C THR A 185 -24.94 12.22 11.78
N MET A 186 -25.49 11.07 12.17
CA MET A 186 -26.91 10.97 12.55
C MET A 186 -27.25 11.72 13.86
N GLU A 187 -26.26 12.13 14.63
CA GLU A 187 -26.39 13.01 15.80
C GLU A 187 -26.37 14.49 15.41
N GLY A 188 -26.27 14.78 14.11
CA GLY A 188 -26.26 16.13 13.56
C GLY A 188 -24.93 16.85 13.79
N ILE A 189 -23.82 16.14 14.01
CA ILE A 189 -22.47 16.71 14.18
C ILE A 189 -21.73 16.70 12.84
N ASP A 190 -21.14 17.83 12.45
CA ASP A 190 -20.28 17.95 11.30
C ASP A 190 -18.85 17.49 11.64
N LEU A 191 -18.44 16.32 11.11
CA LEU A 191 -17.14 15.72 11.42
C LEU A 191 -15.96 16.59 10.98
N ASN A 192 -16.09 17.36 9.89
CA ASN A 192 -15.00 18.24 9.43
C ASN A 192 -15.01 19.61 10.14
N ARG A 193 -15.68 19.69 11.30
CA ARG A 193 -15.62 20.81 12.26
C ARG A 193 -15.29 20.35 13.68
N GLN A 194 -14.95 19.08 13.84
CA GLN A 194 -14.78 18.43 15.13
C GLN A 194 -13.31 18.27 15.55
N TYR A 195 -12.35 18.50 14.64
CA TYR A 195 -10.94 18.35 14.97
C TYR A 195 -10.42 19.54 15.79
N PRO A 196 -9.46 19.35 16.71
CA PRO A 196 -8.98 20.40 17.60
C PRO A 196 -8.00 21.36 16.90
N ALA A 197 -8.48 22.04 15.86
CA ALA A 197 -7.75 23.04 15.09
C ALA A 197 -8.58 24.33 14.99
N GLY A 198 -8.33 25.29 15.88
CA GLY A 198 -9.13 26.53 15.93
C GLY A 198 -10.62 26.31 16.19
N TRP A 199 -10.97 25.21 16.88
CA TRP A 199 -12.36 24.76 17.08
C TRP A 199 -13.26 25.82 17.76
N SER A 200 -12.73 26.56 18.72
CA SER A 200 -13.45 27.64 19.42
C SER A 200 -13.84 28.79 18.49
N THR A 201 -13.07 29.02 17.44
CA THR A 201 -13.22 30.16 16.50
C THR A 201 -13.82 29.79 15.14
N ILE A 202 -14.40 28.58 15.01
CA ILE A 202 -15.05 28.14 13.77
C ILE A 202 -16.21 29.09 13.41
N ARG A 203 -16.21 29.55 12.15
CA ARG A 203 -17.26 30.43 11.61
C ARG A 203 -18.47 29.63 11.12
N ASN A 204 -19.62 30.30 11.08
CA ASN A 204 -20.88 29.78 10.51
C ASN A 204 -21.30 28.42 11.11
N SER A 205 -21.03 28.22 12.41
CA SER A 205 -21.43 26.99 13.07
C SER A 205 -22.90 27.05 13.47
N ALA A 206 -23.65 25.98 13.22
CA ALA A 206 -24.99 25.84 13.75
C ALA A 206 -24.93 25.80 15.29
N ALA A 207 -25.93 26.36 15.97
CA ALA A 207 -25.97 26.40 17.44
C ALA A 207 -26.38 25.06 18.08
N THR A 208 -27.11 24.23 17.32
CA THR A 208 -27.64 22.94 17.77
C THR A 208 -27.45 21.89 16.66
N PRO A 209 -27.57 20.58 16.98
CA PRO A 209 -27.52 19.52 15.98
C PRO A 209 -28.33 19.82 14.72
N TRP A 210 -27.69 19.67 13.56
CA TRP A 210 -28.24 20.07 12.27
C TRP A 210 -27.68 19.19 11.15
N TYR A 211 -28.31 19.21 9.96
CA TYR A 211 -27.81 18.41 8.83
C TYR A 211 -26.41 18.83 8.36
N GLN A 212 -25.93 20.03 8.73
CA GLN A 212 -24.57 20.54 8.47
C GLN A 212 -24.11 21.57 9.51
N ASN A 213 -22.80 21.82 9.57
CA ASN A 213 -22.15 22.93 10.28
C ASN A 213 -22.25 22.97 11.81
N TYR A 214 -22.95 22.04 12.47
CA TYR A 214 -22.90 21.93 13.93
C TYR A 214 -21.57 21.30 14.36
N LYS A 215 -20.74 22.05 15.10
CA LYS A 215 -19.38 21.62 15.45
C LYS A 215 -19.28 20.72 16.69
N GLY A 216 -20.40 20.32 17.28
CA GLY A 216 -20.45 19.65 18.58
C GLY A 216 -20.31 20.59 19.78
N LYS A 217 -20.27 20.03 20.98
CA LYS A 217 -20.09 20.74 22.26
C LYS A 217 -18.62 20.88 22.65
N GLN A 218 -17.75 20.04 22.12
CA GLN A 218 -16.31 20.03 22.35
C GLN A 218 -15.60 19.37 21.16
N PRO A 219 -14.32 19.71 20.89
CA PRO A 219 -13.56 19.00 19.87
C PRO A 219 -13.46 17.51 20.21
N ALA A 220 -13.35 16.67 19.17
CA ALA A 220 -13.27 15.21 19.29
C ALA A 220 -14.40 14.56 20.11
N GLN A 221 -15.58 15.20 20.22
CA GLN A 221 -16.81 14.57 20.74
C GLN A 221 -17.25 13.31 19.95
N ALA A 222 -17.25 13.35 18.62
CA ALA A 222 -17.73 12.26 17.77
C ALA A 222 -16.72 11.09 17.75
N PRO A 223 -17.18 9.83 17.90
CA PRO A 223 -16.29 8.67 17.94
C PRO A 223 -15.49 8.51 16.64
N GLU A 224 -16.06 8.87 15.49
CA GLU A 224 -15.37 8.83 14.19
C GLU A 224 -14.12 9.72 14.18
N VAL A 225 -14.21 10.91 14.77
CA VAL A 225 -13.09 11.85 14.88
C VAL A 225 -12.04 11.32 15.85
N GLN A 226 -12.45 10.70 16.97
CA GLN A 226 -11.52 10.07 17.91
C GLN A 226 -10.74 8.93 17.26
N MET A 227 -11.44 8.04 16.54
CA MET A 227 -10.84 6.93 15.80
C MET A 227 -9.86 7.43 14.75
N MET A 228 -10.24 8.43 13.94
CA MET A 228 -9.35 9.04 12.96
C MET A 228 -8.10 9.63 13.60
N MET A 229 -8.24 10.40 14.70
CA MET A 229 -7.09 11.02 15.37
C MET A 229 -6.15 9.98 16.00
N ALA A 230 -6.70 8.93 16.62
CA ALA A 230 -5.91 7.84 17.19
C ALA A 230 -5.16 7.09 16.09
N PHE A 231 -5.84 6.77 14.99
CA PHE A 231 -5.25 6.08 13.87
C PHE A 231 -4.16 6.90 13.16
N THR A 232 -4.36 8.21 12.96
CA THR A 232 -3.31 9.09 12.42
C THR A 232 -2.06 9.10 13.29
N LYS A 233 -2.21 9.10 14.62
CA LYS A 233 -1.06 9.00 15.54
C LYS A 233 -0.36 7.64 15.47
N GLN A 234 -1.14 6.57 15.28
CA GLN A 234 -0.61 5.21 15.17
C GLN A 234 0.21 5.01 13.89
N ILE A 235 -0.26 5.51 12.75
CA ILE A 235 0.40 5.30 11.46
C ILE A 235 1.42 6.39 11.09
N ASP A 236 1.47 7.48 11.85
CA ASP A 236 2.39 8.63 11.71
C ASP A 236 2.67 9.06 10.25
N PRO A 237 1.66 9.48 9.47
CA PRO A 237 1.82 9.69 8.03
C PRO A 237 2.69 10.90 7.71
N GLU A 238 3.46 10.84 6.62
CA GLU A 238 4.26 11.97 6.12
C GLU A 238 3.37 13.02 5.46
N ILE A 239 2.35 12.57 4.73
CA ILE A 239 1.40 13.41 4.01
C ILE A 239 0.00 12.86 4.20
N THR A 240 -0.99 13.76 4.23
CA THR A 240 -2.40 13.35 4.17
C THR A 240 -3.22 14.11 3.14
N ILE A 241 -4.21 13.44 2.55
CA ILE A 241 -5.22 14.03 1.69
C ILE A 241 -6.62 13.64 2.19
N SER A 242 -7.43 14.66 2.46
CA SER A 242 -8.85 14.56 2.81
C SER A 242 -9.68 14.88 1.57
N TYR A 243 -10.30 13.87 0.96
CA TYR A 243 -11.16 14.06 -0.20
C TYR A 243 -12.57 14.48 0.24
N HIS A 244 -13.07 15.52 -0.42
CA HIS A 244 -14.40 16.08 -0.29
C HIS A 244 -15.01 16.31 -1.67
N SER A 245 -16.28 16.69 -1.71
CA SER A 245 -16.89 17.22 -2.93
C SER A 245 -17.82 18.39 -2.57
N SER A 246 -17.78 19.51 -3.27
CA SER A 246 -17.25 19.69 -4.64
C SER A 246 -16.86 21.13 -4.91
N GLY A 247 -16.05 21.34 -5.94
CA GLY A 247 -15.69 22.68 -6.41
C GLY A 247 -14.43 22.74 -7.27
N GLU A 248 -13.74 21.62 -7.52
CA GLU A 248 -12.46 21.58 -8.26
C GLU A 248 -11.41 22.50 -7.61
N ILE A 249 -11.31 22.40 -6.28
CA ILE A 249 -10.42 23.23 -5.46
C ILE A 249 -9.58 22.41 -4.49
N ILE A 250 -8.40 22.93 -4.15
CA ILE A 250 -7.47 22.33 -3.19
C ILE A 250 -7.18 23.33 -2.07
N PHE A 251 -7.56 22.97 -0.84
CA PHE A 251 -7.10 23.66 0.36
C PHE A 251 -5.77 23.05 0.81
N TRP A 252 -4.72 23.86 0.83
CA TRP A 252 -3.35 23.39 1.10
C TRP A 252 -2.70 24.05 2.32
N HIS A 253 -3.35 25.06 2.92
CA HIS A 253 -2.77 25.87 3.99
C HIS A 253 -3.75 26.04 5.15
N TYR A 254 -3.25 25.91 6.38
CA TYR A 254 -3.98 26.31 7.60
C TYR A 254 -3.00 26.62 8.72
N ARG A 255 -2.72 27.91 8.96
CA ARG A 255 -1.72 28.37 9.94
C ARG A 255 -0.41 27.54 9.85
N THR A 256 -0.01 27.19 8.63
CA THR A 256 1.16 26.34 8.39
C THR A 256 2.40 27.09 8.90
N PRO A 257 3.31 26.43 9.65
CA PRO A 257 4.55 27.06 10.09
C PRO A 257 5.31 27.67 8.92
N SER A 258 5.88 28.86 9.09
CA SER A 258 6.49 29.63 7.99
C SER A 258 7.55 28.85 7.24
N GLN A 259 8.37 28.06 7.95
CA GLN A 259 9.40 27.19 7.37
C GLN A 259 8.84 26.07 6.48
N ASN A 260 7.57 25.69 6.67
CA ASN A 260 6.91 24.60 5.94
C ASN A 260 6.09 25.10 4.75
N VAL A 261 5.76 26.39 4.68
CA VAL A 261 4.88 26.96 3.65
C VAL A 261 5.41 26.70 2.24
N ALA A 262 6.71 26.85 2.01
CA ALA A 262 7.32 26.64 0.69
C ALA A 262 7.18 25.19 0.22
N ARG A 263 7.41 24.23 1.11
CA ARG A 263 7.24 22.79 0.86
C ARG A 263 5.77 22.46 0.55
N ASP A 264 4.85 22.90 1.40
CA ASP A 264 3.44 22.55 1.24
C ASP A 264 2.86 23.19 -0.04
N LYS A 265 3.27 24.42 -0.37
CA LYS A 265 2.86 25.11 -1.60
C LYS A 265 3.40 24.42 -2.86
N SER A 266 4.64 23.93 -2.84
CA SER A 266 5.23 23.26 -4.02
C SER A 266 4.49 21.95 -4.33
N ILE A 267 4.16 21.17 -3.30
CA ILE A 267 3.35 19.95 -3.44
C ILE A 267 1.94 20.30 -3.93
N ALA A 268 1.29 21.30 -3.32
CA ALA A 268 -0.03 21.76 -3.73
C ALA A 268 -0.07 22.20 -5.20
N THR A 269 0.95 22.90 -5.68
CA THR A 269 1.03 23.39 -7.06
C THR A 269 1.07 22.23 -8.06
N VAL A 270 1.81 21.15 -7.74
CA VAL A 270 1.81 19.97 -8.60
C VAL A 270 0.47 19.24 -8.56
N LEU A 271 -0.16 19.12 -7.38
CA LEU A 271 -1.51 18.55 -7.26
C LEU A 271 -2.53 19.34 -8.10
N ALA A 272 -2.48 20.67 -8.07
CA ALA A 272 -3.31 21.54 -8.89
C ALA A 272 -3.07 21.29 -10.39
N ASN A 273 -1.81 21.18 -10.81
CA ASN A 273 -1.48 20.90 -12.21
C ASN A 273 -1.92 19.50 -12.67
N LEU A 274 -1.82 18.49 -11.80
CA LEU A 274 -2.25 17.12 -12.11
C LEU A 274 -3.76 17.00 -12.27
N THR A 275 -4.51 17.70 -11.43
CA THR A 275 -5.98 17.61 -11.37
C THR A 275 -6.69 18.65 -12.22
N GLY A 276 -6.02 19.76 -12.55
CA GLY A 276 -6.64 20.96 -13.10
C GLY A 276 -7.35 21.84 -12.05
N TYR A 277 -7.26 21.49 -10.76
CA TYR A 277 -8.01 22.17 -9.70
C TYR A 277 -7.32 23.44 -9.22
N SER A 278 -8.12 24.41 -8.77
CA SER A 278 -7.61 25.69 -8.28
C SER A 278 -7.13 25.61 -6.83
N LEU A 279 -5.98 26.23 -6.55
CA LEU A 279 -5.53 26.37 -5.16
C LEU A 279 -6.32 27.47 -4.45
N VAL A 280 -6.84 27.15 -3.26
CA VAL A 280 -7.44 28.15 -2.39
C VAL A 280 -6.35 29.09 -1.87
N LYS A 281 -6.60 30.40 -1.96
CA LYS A 281 -5.71 31.43 -1.43
C LYS A 281 -5.74 31.39 0.11
N PRO A 282 -4.58 31.33 0.79
CA PRO A 282 -4.55 31.41 2.25
C PRO A 282 -5.20 32.68 2.78
N GLU A 283 -6.06 32.54 3.79
CA GLU A 283 -6.63 33.67 4.52
C GLU A 283 -5.80 34.02 5.76
N LYS A 284 -5.83 35.30 6.18
CA LYS A 284 -5.18 35.74 7.42
C LYS A 284 -5.77 35.05 8.67
N ASN A 285 -7.10 34.89 8.68
CA ASN A 285 -7.85 34.30 9.79
C ASN A 285 -8.68 33.12 9.28
N PRO A 286 -8.09 31.96 8.97
CA PRO A 286 -8.83 30.84 8.40
C PRO A 286 -9.75 30.20 9.47
N SER A 287 -10.94 29.76 9.06
CA SER A 287 -11.78 28.89 9.89
C SER A 287 -11.18 27.48 9.89
N GLY A 288 -11.02 26.88 11.07
CA GLY A 288 -10.47 25.53 11.21
C GLY A 288 -11.53 24.46 11.44
N GLY A 289 -11.15 23.43 12.19
CA GLY A 289 -11.98 22.33 12.62
C GLY A 289 -11.90 21.09 11.72
N GLY A 290 -11.24 21.20 10.57
CA GLY A 290 -11.11 20.11 9.62
C GLY A 290 -9.97 19.14 9.96
N TYR A 291 -10.04 17.94 9.39
CA TYR A 291 -9.01 16.91 9.60
C TYR A 291 -7.63 17.41 9.14
N LYS A 292 -7.55 17.98 7.93
CA LYS A 292 -6.34 18.58 7.35
C LYS A 292 -5.75 19.68 8.22
N ASP A 293 -6.60 20.50 8.83
CA ASP A 293 -6.18 21.63 9.66
C ASP A 293 -5.47 21.14 10.92
N TRP A 294 -6.07 20.15 11.58
CA TRP A 294 -5.49 19.50 12.74
C TRP A 294 -4.19 18.78 12.42
N PHE A 295 -4.13 18.07 11.29
CA PHE A 295 -2.91 17.39 10.87
C PHE A 295 -1.75 18.37 10.67
N VAL A 296 -1.96 19.44 9.90
CA VAL A 296 -0.94 20.46 9.64
C VAL A 296 -0.47 21.12 10.93
N GLN A 297 -1.38 21.48 11.85
CA GLN A 297 -1.01 22.12 13.10
C GLN A 297 -0.30 21.20 14.08
N THR A 298 -0.73 19.93 14.17
CA THR A 298 -0.21 18.99 15.16
C THR A 298 1.13 18.41 14.75
N PHE A 299 1.29 18.09 13.47
CA PHE A 299 2.47 17.37 12.98
C PHE A 299 3.43 18.26 12.19
N GLY A 300 3.00 19.45 11.73
CA GLY A 300 3.84 20.31 10.88
C GLY A 300 4.15 19.69 9.51
N ARG A 301 3.32 18.74 9.05
CA ARG A 301 3.50 17.95 7.82
C ARG A 301 2.47 18.34 6.74
N PRO A 302 2.75 18.11 5.44
CA PRO A 302 1.84 18.48 4.37
C PRO A 302 0.47 17.80 4.49
N GLY A 303 -0.59 18.59 4.45
CA GLY A 303 -1.97 18.11 4.45
C GLY A 303 -2.82 18.87 3.46
N PHE A 304 -3.63 18.17 2.68
CA PHE A 304 -4.48 18.75 1.64
C PHE A 304 -5.94 18.33 1.80
N THR A 305 -6.86 19.25 1.50
CA THR A 305 -8.26 18.92 1.24
C THR A 305 -8.51 19.10 -0.26
N ILE A 306 -8.97 18.05 -0.93
CA ILE A 306 -9.28 18.08 -2.38
C ILE A 306 -10.80 17.96 -2.54
N GLU A 307 -11.43 19.01 -3.09
CA GLU A 307 -12.85 19.04 -3.45
C GLU A 307 -13.03 18.62 -4.91
N ILE A 308 -13.46 17.38 -5.14
CA ILE A 308 -13.61 16.81 -6.49
C ILE A 308 -14.87 17.32 -7.21
N ALA A 309 -14.83 17.29 -8.54
CA ALA A 309 -15.93 17.67 -9.44
C ALA A 309 -16.43 19.11 -9.31
N ASP A 310 -17.16 19.55 -10.34
CA ASP A 310 -17.86 20.82 -10.37
C ASP A 310 -18.85 20.95 -9.20
N TYR A 311 -19.11 22.20 -8.80
CA TYR A 311 -19.96 22.50 -7.65
C TYR A 311 -21.36 21.86 -7.78
N ALA A 312 -21.63 20.85 -6.95
CA ALA A 312 -22.87 20.07 -6.97
C ALA A 312 -24.00 20.71 -6.13
N GLY A 313 -23.71 21.70 -5.29
CA GLY A 313 -24.68 22.28 -4.37
C GLY A 313 -25.00 21.38 -3.17
N GLU A 314 -26.23 21.44 -2.65
CA GLU A 314 -26.65 20.67 -1.48
C GLU A 314 -27.11 19.23 -1.81
N ARG A 315 -26.30 18.49 -2.57
CA ARG A 315 -26.56 17.10 -2.99
C ARG A 315 -25.27 16.35 -3.28
N SER A 316 -25.37 15.05 -3.47
CA SER A 316 -24.26 14.23 -3.97
C SER A 316 -23.91 14.54 -5.42
N VAL A 317 -22.63 14.41 -5.76
CA VAL A 317 -22.13 14.46 -7.14
C VAL A 317 -22.77 13.33 -7.96
N PRO A 318 -23.29 13.60 -9.19
CA PRO A 318 -23.86 12.56 -10.05
C PRO A 318 -22.82 11.54 -10.52
N LEU A 319 -23.22 10.26 -10.63
CA LEU A 319 -22.34 9.17 -11.10
C LEU A 319 -21.74 9.42 -12.48
N SER A 320 -22.44 10.14 -13.37
CA SER A 320 -21.93 10.50 -14.70
C SER A 320 -20.64 11.32 -14.66
N LYS A 321 -20.32 11.96 -13.53
CA LYS A 321 -19.08 12.74 -13.35
C LYS A 321 -17.87 11.86 -12.99
N PHE A 322 -18.07 10.60 -12.60
CA PHE A 322 -16.98 9.75 -12.11
C PHE A 322 -15.83 9.60 -13.12
N GLY A 323 -16.13 9.47 -14.42
CA GLY A 323 -15.08 9.36 -15.45
C GLY A 323 -14.11 10.55 -15.47
N GLY A 324 -14.63 11.77 -15.34
CA GLY A 324 -13.82 13.00 -15.25
C GLY A 324 -13.01 13.03 -13.96
N ILE A 325 -13.68 12.83 -12.81
CA ILE A 325 -13.05 12.75 -11.49
C ILE A 325 -11.88 11.75 -11.50
N TRP A 326 -12.10 10.56 -12.06
CA TRP A 326 -11.07 9.52 -12.14
C TRP A 326 -9.90 9.97 -13.00
N SER A 327 -10.17 10.55 -14.17
CA SER A 327 -9.11 11.06 -15.04
C SER A 327 -8.23 12.08 -14.32
N GLU A 328 -8.85 13.05 -13.62
CA GLU A 328 -8.18 14.13 -12.90
C GLU A 328 -7.37 13.62 -11.69
N ASN A 329 -7.85 12.57 -11.00
CA ASN A 329 -7.31 12.17 -9.70
C ASN A 329 -6.47 10.88 -9.73
N ARG A 330 -6.52 10.05 -10.78
CA ARG A 330 -5.85 8.73 -10.80
C ARG A 330 -4.34 8.76 -10.51
N LEU A 331 -3.67 9.88 -10.74
CA LEU A 331 -2.23 10.05 -10.47
C LEU A 331 -1.92 10.70 -9.12
N VAL A 332 -2.93 11.25 -8.43
CA VAL A 332 -2.72 11.97 -7.16
C VAL A 332 -2.11 11.06 -6.10
N GLY A 333 -2.68 9.87 -5.89
CA GLY A 333 -2.15 8.91 -4.91
C GLY A 333 -0.70 8.52 -5.17
N LEU A 334 -0.33 8.25 -6.42
CA LEU A 334 1.04 7.88 -6.81
C LEU A 334 2.03 9.05 -6.64
N TYR A 335 1.65 10.25 -7.09
CA TYR A 335 2.47 11.44 -6.91
C TYR A 335 2.72 11.71 -5.42
N THR A 336 1.67 11.67 -4.61
CA THR A 336 1.77 11.96 -3.18
C THR A 336 2.48 10.85 -2.42
N ALA A 337 2.36 9.58 -2.85
CA ALA A 337 3.15 8.48 -2.29
C ALA A 337 4.64 8.72 -2.56
N LYS A 338 5.01 9.14 -3.77
CA LYS A 338 6.41 9.49 -4.07
C LYS A 338 6.90 10.63 -3.18
N LYS A 339 6.08 11.67 -2.99
CA LYS A 339 6.45 12.80 -2.11
C LYS A 339 6.52 12.42 -0.64
N SER A 340 5.66 11.50 -0.19
CA SER A 340 5.73 10.90 1.13
C SER A 340 7.07 10.20 1.32
N TYR A 341 7.51 9.40 0.34
CA TYR A 341 8.80 8.73 0.38
C TYR A 341 9.98 9.71 0.42
N ASP A 342 9.97 10.75 -0.43
CA ASP A 342 11.01 11.78 -0.46
C ASP A 342 11.19 12.41 0.96
N LEU A 343 10.07 12.78 1.62
CA LEU A 343 10.08 13.36 2.97
C LEU A 343 10.52 12.36 4.05
N TRP A 344 10.10 11.11 3.94
CA TRP A 344 10.52 10.05 4.86
C TRP A 344 12.03 9.80 4.78
N LEU A 345 12.58 9.73 3.56
CA LEU A 345 13.99 9.46 3.29
C LEU A 345 14.90 10.61 3.77
N GLU A 346 14.43 11.85 3.67
CA GLU A 346 15.13 13.03 4.20
C GLU A 346 15.35 12.94 5.73
N LYS A 347 14.42 12.31 6.47
CA LYS A 347 14.53 12.12 7.92
C LYS A 347 15.50 11.00 8.32
N GLN A 348 15.81 10.08 7.40
CA GLN A 348 16.67 8.94 7.69
C GLN A 348 18.13 9.37 7.84
N LYS A 349 18.85 8.69 8.73
CA LYS A 349 20.29 8.89 8.94
C LYS A 349 21.07 7.77 8.25
N VAL A 350 22.27 8.10 7.79
CA VAL A 350 23.21 7.08 7.30
C VAL A 350 23.72 6.28 8.50
N GLN A 351 23.67 4.95 8.38
CA GLN A 351 24.21 3.99 9.32
C GLN A 351 25.34 3.23 8.62
N TYR A 352 26.52 3.18 9.23
CA TYR A 352 27.68 2.49 8.66
C TYR A 352 27.86 1.14 9.34
N PHE A 353 28.04 0.09 8.54
CA PHE A 353 28.30 -1.28 8.98
C PHE A 353 28.83 -2.07 7.80
N GLU A 354 29.55 -3.15 8.07
CA GLU A 354 29.99 -4.09 7.03
C GLU A 354 29.19 -5.38 7.11
N GLN A 355 28.55 -5.75 6.01
CA GLN A 355 27.80 -7.01 5.92
C GLN A 355 27.89 -7.59 4.51
N PRO A 356 28.38 -8.84 4.35
CA PRO A 356 28.29 -9.53 3.08
C PRO A 356 26.85 -9.96 2.81
N MET A 357 26.37 -9.70 1.60
CA MET A 357 25.03 -10.07 1.14
C MET A 357 25.08 -10.51 -0.33
N ASP A 358 24.07 -11.25 -0.76
CA ASP A 358 23.86 -11.70 -2.13
C ASP A 358 22.80 -10.81 -2.80
N LEU A 359 23.19 -10.15 -3.89
CA LEU A 359 22.28 -9.49 -4.81
C LEU A 359 21.74 -10.53 -5.80
N LEU A 360 20.43 -10.71 -5.84
CA LEU A 360 19.79 -11.81 -6.57
C LEU A 360 19.27 -11.39 -7.96
N ALA A 361 19.21 -10.10 -8.25
CA ALA A 361 18.67 -9.56 -9.49
C ALA A 361 19.42 -8.31 -9.95
N GLY A 362 19.34 -8.03 -11.26
CA GLY A 362 19.92 -6.83 -11.86
C GLY A 362 19.43 -5.56 -11.19
N THR A 363 20.33 -4.76 -10.61
CA THR A 363 19.98 -3.58 -9.83
C THR A 363 20.81 -2.36 -10.24
N PRO A 364 20.20 -1.21 -10.56
CA PRO A 364 20.94 0.00 -10.91
C PRO A 364 21.83 0.50 -9.77
N LEU A 365 23.07 0.86 -10.11
CA LEU A 365 24.03 1.50 -9.21
C LEU A 365 23.98 3.01 -9.41
N TYR A 366 23.84 3.75 -8.31
CA TYR A 366 23.77 5.20 -8.30
C TYR A 366 24.95 5.81 -7.56
N PRO A 367 25.46 6.97 -8.01
CA PRO A 367 26.50 7.68 -7.28
C PRO A 367 25.95 8.30 -5.98
N ASN A 368 24.65 8.64 -5.96
CA ASN A 368 23.97 9.27 -4.83
C ASN A 368 22.56 8.70 -4.66
N ILE A 369 22.07 8.73 -3.42
CA ILE A 369 20.70 8.37 -3.06
C ILE A 369 19.70 9.28 -3.77
N GLY A 370 18.56 8.71 -4.20
CA GLY A 370 17.49 9.46 -4.85
C GLY A 370 17.75 9.75 -6.33
N GLY A 371 18.81 9.17 -6.90
CA GLY A 371 19.05 9.20 -8.34
C GLY A 371 17.92 8.50 -9.12
N GLY A 372 17.37 9.17 -10.13
CA GLY A 372 16.47 8.52 -11.10
C GLY A 372 17.25 7.63 -12.07
N ALA A 373 16.58 6.78 -12.84
CA ALA A 373 17.22 5.87 -13.80
C ALA A 373 18.27 6.53 -14.72
N ALA A 374 18.05 7.79 -15.13
CA ALA A 374 18.99 8.56 -15.94
C ALA A 374 20.32 8.92 -15.25
N THR A 375 20.43 8.69 -13.94
CA THR A 375 21.63 8.99 -13.13
C THR A 375 22.36 7.73 -12.67
N ALA A 376 21.88 6.54 -13.05
CA ALA A 376 22.56 5.30 -12.77
C ALA A 376 23.90 5.27 -13.54
N THR A 377 24.98 4.90 -12.85
CA THR A 377 26.33 4.79 -13.44
C THR A 377 26.59 3.41 -14.02
N ALA A 378 25.91 2.40 -13.50
CA ALA A 378 25.97 1.02 -13.95
C ALA A 378 24.69 0.25 -13.57
N SER A 379 24.59 -1.00 -13.99
CA SER A 379 23.61 -1.96 -13.47
C SER A 379 24.39 -3.17 -12.96
N LEU A 380 24.26 -3.47 -11.67
CA LEU A 380 24.92 -4.62 -11.05
C LEU A 380 24.17 -5.89 -11.44
N ALA A 381 24.87 -6.86 -12.02
CA ALA A 381 24.34 -8.21 -12.18
C ALA A 381 24.24 -8.93 -10.81
N PRO A 382 23.46 -10.02 -10.69
CA PRO A 382 23.44 -10.83 -9.47
C PRO A 382 24.85 -11.24 -9.04
N GLN A 383 25.24 -10.88 -7.81
CA GLN A 383 26.59 -11.07 -7.29
C GLN A 383 26.63 -10.94 -5.76
N LYS A 384 27.71 -11.40 -5.14
CA LYS A 384 28.00 -11.09 -3.73
C LYS A 384 28.50 -9.66 -3.61
N LEU A 385 27.98 -8.93 -2.62
CA LEU A 385 28.32 -7.55 -2.32
C LEU A 385 28.66 -7.39 -0.84
N THR A 386 29.52 -6.43 -0.52
CA THR A 386 29.69 -5.94 0.85
C THR A 386 28.91 -4.64 0.99
N ILE A 387 27.92 -4.66 1.87
CA ILE A 387 27.18 -3.46 2.28
C ILE A 387 28.05 -2.70 3.27
N THR A 388 28.24 -1.40 3.04
CA THR A 388 29.09 -0.53 3.86
C THR A 388 28.31 0.56 4.59
N ALA A 389 27.11 0.88 4.10
CA ALA A 389 26.20 1.80 4.76
C ALA A 389 24.75 1.57 4.34
N ARG A 390 23.81 2.12 5.12
CA ARG A 390 22.38 2.15 4.83
C ARG A 390 21.79 3.52 5.16
N LYS A 391 20.85 3.99 4.36
CA LYS A 391 19.99 5.14 4.71
C LYS A 391 18.58 4.84 4.24
N GLY A 392 17.67 4.62 5.20
CA GLY A 392 16.33 4.13 4.87
C GLY A 392 16.40 2.75 4.23
N ASP A 393 15.87 2.61 3.03
CA ASP A 393 15.90 1.40 2.20
C ASP A 393 17.00 1.41 1.13
N TRP A 394 17.83 2.45 1.09
CA TRP A 394 19.04 2.49 0.26
C TRP A 394 20.22 1.88 0.99
N VAL A 395 21.05 1.14 0.26
CA VAL A 395 22.30 0.59 0.78
C VAL A 395 23.48 1.00 -0.10
N GLN A 396 24.60 1.29 0.56
CA GLN A 396 25.87 1.57 -0.09
C GLN A 396 26.65 0.27 -0.25
N VAL A 397 27.18 0.05 -1.43
CA VAL A 397 27.88 -1.18 -1.81
C VAL A 397 29.22 -0.86 -2.45
N GLY A 398 30.21 -1.72 -2.20
CA GLY A 398 31.41 -1.82 -3.01
C GLY A 398 31.28 -2.97 -4.00
N ALA A 399 31.40 -2.69 -5.29
CA ALA A 399 31.42 -3.68 -6.37
C ALA A 399 32.61 -3.45 -7.31
N ALA A 400 32.91 -4.42 -8.18
CA ALA A 400 33.99 -4.28 -9.17
C ALA A 400 33.73 -3.12 -10.15
N GLU A 401 32.45 -2.85 -10.43
CA GLU A 401 31.95 -1.76 -11.26
C GLU A 401 32.05 -0.39 -10.58
N GLY A 402 32.38 -0.35 -9.29
CA GLY A 402 32.53 0.87 -8.49
C GLY A 402 31.80 0.81 -7.14
N SER A 403 32.04 1.83 -6.31
CA SER A 403 31.27 2.04 -5.08
C SER A 403 30.10 2.98 -5.34
N GLY A 404 28.95 2.70 -4.74
CA GLY A 404 27.77 3.53 -4.91
C GLY A 404 26.59 3.05 -4.07
N TRP A 405 25.42 3.57 -4.36
CA TRP A 405 24.17 3.26 -3.69
C TRP A 405 23.27 2.45 -4.61
N ILE A 406 22.59 1.45 -4.04
CA ILE A 406 21.53 0.70 -4.70
C ILE A 406 20.24 0.79 -3.89
N HIS A 407 19.11 0.63 -4.58
CA HIS A 407 17.77 0.58 -3.98
C HIS A 407 17.08 -0.71 -4.43
N PRO A 408 17.50 -1.86 -3.88
CA PRO A 408 16.96 -3.16 -4.27
C PRO A 408 15.51 -3.30 -3.76
N SER A 409 14.63 -3.91 -4.55
CA SER A 409 13.32 -4.32 -4.04
C SER A 409 13.51 -5.27 -2.84
N PRO A 410 12.61 -5.27 -1.86
CA PRO A 410 12.73 -6.18 -0.72
C PRO A 410 12.88 -7.64 -1.19
N GLY A 411 13.74 -8.39 -0.51
CA GLY A 411 14.13 -9.75 -0.88
C GLY A 411 15.19 -9.87 -1.97
N MET A 412 15.43 -8.85 -2.82
CA MET A 412 16.49 -8.92 -3.85
C MET A 412 17.90 -8.89 -3.27
N LEU A 413 18.07 -8.34 -2.08
CA LEU A 413 19.34 -8.30 -1.36
C LEU A 413 19.15 -9.03 -0.03
N THR A 414 19.82 -10.18 0.13
CA THR A 414 19.67 -11.03 1.32
C THR A 414 20.96 -11.81 1.58
N VAL A 415 21.05 -12.51 2.71
CA VAL A 415 22.09 -13.52 2.92
C VAL A 415 21.56 -14.85 2.40
N VAL A 416 22.29 -15.51 1.49
CA VAL A 416 21.98 -16.86 1.02
C VAL A 416 22.99 -17.84 1.62
N GLU A 417 22.49 -18.70 2.50
CA GLU A 417 23.23 -19.82 3.04
C GLU A 417 23.27 -20.93 1.99
N PRO A 418 24.45 -21.35 1.49
CA PRO A 418 24.54 -22.42 0.52
C PRO A 418 24.04 -23.73 1.11
N LEU A 419 23.25 -24.47 0.33
CA LEU A 419 22.77 -25.80 0.69
C LEU A 419 23.02 -26.78 -0.45
N ASP A 420 23.20 -28.04 -0.08
CA ASP A 420 23.19 -29.17 -1.00
C ASP A 420 22.22 -30.20 -0.44
N ALA A 421 20.94 -30.04 -0.80
CA ALA A 421 19.85 -30.83 -0.27
C ALA A 421 18.77 -31.05 -1.33
N SER A 422 17.86 -31.97 -1.07
CA SER A 422 16.63 -32.12 -1.84
C SER A 422 15.41 -31.95 -0.97
N ALA A 423 14.30 -31.51 -1.56
CA ALA A 423 13.01 -31.39 -0.87
C ALA A 423 11.90 -31.98 -1.74
N ASP A 424 11.00 -32.74 -1.13
CA ASP A 424 9.80 -33.22 -1.82
C ASP A 424 8.71 -32.15 -1.73
N VAL A 425 8.29 -31.64 -2.88
CA VAL A 425 7.16 -30.72 -3.00
C VAL A 425 5.91 -31.57 -3.23
N PRO A 426 4.96 -31.65 -2.27
CA PRO A 426 3.86 -32.60 -2.33
C PRO A 426 2.64 -32.10 -3.13
N GLU A 427 2.54 -30.79 -3.33
CA GLU A 427 1.42 -30.12 -4.01
C GLU A 427 1.93 -29.06 -5.00
N VAL A 428 1.03 -28.47 -5.78
CA VAL A 428 1.42 -27.37 -6.66
C VAL A 428 1.79 -26.16 -5.80
N ILE A 429 3.03 -25.66 -5.92
CA ILE A 429 3.48 -24.48 -5.18
C ILE A 429 3.90 -23.35 -6.12
N GLN A 430 3.63 -22.12 -5.68
CA GLN A 430 4.05 -20.91 -6.38
C GLN A 430 5.54 -20.64 -6.12
N THR A 431 6.31 -20.39 -7.18
CA THR A 431 7.70 -19.95 -7.09
C THR A 431 7.83 -18.44 -7.22
N TYR A 432 8.98 -17.90 -6.79
CA TYR A 432 9.28 -16.48 -6.73
C TYR A 432 10.68 -16.20 -7.28
N ARG A 433 10.89 -14.99 -7.84
CA ARG A 433 12.21 -14.60 -8.39
C ARG A 433 13.26 -14.32 -7.31
N TYR A 434 12.83 -13.98 -6.10
CA TYR A 434 13.67 -13.73 -4.92
C TYR A 434 12.87 -14.08 -3.65
N PRO A 435 13.50 -14.27 -2.47
CA PRO A 435 12.87 -14.79 -1.26
C PRO A 435 11.97 -13.77 -0.58
N ASP A 436 10.86 -13.46 -1.24
CA ASP A 436 9.88 -12.49 -0.81
C ASP A 436 8.52 -12.82 -1.42
N ALA A 437 7.48 -12.86 -0.58
CA ALA A 437 6.11 -13.19 -0.98
C ALA A 437 5.54 -12.22 -2.01
N PHE A 438 6.11 -11.03 -2.06
CA PHE A 438 5.70 -9.98 -2.97
C PHE A 438 6.48 -10.01 -4.27
N ALA A 439 7.60 -10.74 -4.37
CA ALA A 439 8.42 -10.80 -5.56
C ALA A 439 7.60 -11.18 -6.80
N PRO A 440 8.02 -10.75 -8.02
CA PRO A 440 7.50 -11.30 -9.25
C PRO A 440 7.46 -12.83 -9.18
N LYS A 441 6.29 -13.37 -9.49
CA LYS A 441 6.03 -14.81 -9.44
C LYS A 441 6.75 -15.50 -10.60
N GLY A 442 7.39 -16.63 -10.31
CA GLY A 442 7.86 -17.58 -11.32
C GLY A 442 6.76 -18.55 -11.75
N PRO A 443 7.07 -19.55 -12.59
CA PRO A 443 6.13 -20.62 -12.90
C PRO A 443 5.80 -21.42 -11.63
N ALA A 444 4.53 -21.77 -11.42
CA ALA A 444 4.18 -22.74 -10.39
C ALA A 444 4.78 -24.10 -10.75
N ILE A 445 5.24 -24.84 -9.74
CA ILE A 445 5.82 -26.17 -9.93
C ILE A 445 4.83 -27.22 -9.42
N SER A 446 4.66 -28.29 -10.20
CA SER A 446 3.86 -29.46 -9.79
C SER A 446 4.62 -30.33 -8.79
N PRO A 447 3.93 -31.25 -8.09
CA PRO A 447 4.57 -32.13 -7.12
C PRO A 447 5.79 -32.85 -7.70
N GLN A 448 6.95 -32.68 -7.07
CA GLN A 448 8.22 -33.26 -7.50
C GLN A 448 9.28 -33.12 -6.40
N THR A 449 10.36 -33.88 -6.50
CA THR A 449 11.57 -33.63 -5.71
C THR A 449 12.39 -32.53 -6.40
N VAL A 450 12.72 -31.48 -5.66
CA VAL A 450 13.54 -30.35 -6.15
C VAL A 450 14.91 -30.35 -5.49
N GLN A 451 15.93 -29.91 -6.24
CA GLN A 451 17.25 -29.62 -5.68
C GLN A 451 17.24 -28.25 -5.02
N VAL A 452 17.63 -28.21 -3.75
CA VAL A 452 17.73 -27.01 -2.93
C VAL A 452 19.19 -26.59 -2.86
N THR A 453 19.50 -25.43 -3.45
CA THR A 453 20.88 -24.92 -3.59
C THR A 453 21.23 -23.87 -2.55
N GLY A 454 20.24 -23.36 -1.81
CA GLY A 454 20.47 -22.38 -0.76
C GLY A 454 19.21 -22.06 0.05
N GLN A 455 19.39 -21.31 1.13
CA GLN A 455 18.32 -20.89 2.02
C GLN A 455 18.50 -19.44 2.44
N SER A 456 17.38 -18.76 2.67
CA SER A 456 17.34 -17.42 3.26
C SER A 456 16.12 -17.31 4.17
N GLY A 457 16.33 -17.41 5.48
CA GLY A 457 15.24 -17.53 6.44
C GLY A 457 14.34 -18.75 6.13
N GLU A 458 13.05 -18.52 5.93
CA GLU A 458 12.07 -19.57 5.58
C GLU A 458 12.04 -19.91 4.09
N TRP A 459 12.84 -19.24 3.26
CA TRP A 459 12.83 -19.43 1.81
C TRP A 459 13.93 -20.40 1.37
N LEU A 460 13.57 -21.32 0.49
CA LEU A 460 14.50 -22.25 -0.15
C LEU A 460 14.74 -21.81 -1.59
N GLN A 461 16.00 -21.72 -1.98
CA GLN A 461 16.41 -21.51 -3.37
C GLN A 461 16.48 -22.87 -4.05
N ILE A 462 15.80 -22.99 -5.18
CA ILE A 462 15.77 -24.20 -6.00
C ILE A 462 16.41 -23.97 -7.36
N ALA A 463 17.08 -24.98 -7.88
CA ALA A 463 17.61 -24.96 -9.24
C ALA A 463 16.46 -25.04 -10.25
N ALA A 464 16.49 -24.19 -11.29
CA ALA A 464 15.56 -24.24 -12.40
C ALA A 464 16.25 -23.81 -13.71
N GLU A 465 15.71 -24.26 -14.84
CA GLU A 465 16.30 -24.01 -16.18
C GLU A 465 16.44 -22.52 -16.51
N THR A 466 15.50 -21.69 -16.03
CA THR A 466 15.51 -20.24 -16.27
C THR A 466 16.35 -19.46 -15.24
N GLY A 467 17.19 -20.14 -14.47
CA GLY A 467 17.89 -19.59 -13.30
C GLY A 467 17.17 -19.92 -11.99
N PRO A 468 17.82 -19.65 -10.84
CA PRO A 468 17.31 -20.04 -9.52
C PRO A 468 15.95 -19.39 -9.22
N LEU A 469 15.07 -20.19 -8.61
CA LEU A 469 13.76 -19.75 -8.13
C LEU A 469 13.68 -19.96 -6.62
N TRP A 470 12.71 -19.31 -5.98
CA TRP A 470 12.52 -19.38 -4.54
C TRP A 470 11.14 -19.93 -4.21
N ILE A 471 11.07 -20.77 -3.19
CA ILE A 471 9.83 -21.34 -2.64
C ILE A 471 9.81 -21.13 -1.13
N ARG A 472 8.61 -21.08 -0.54
CA ARG A 472 8.48 -21.12 0.92
C ARG A 472 8.81 -22.54 1.39
N GLY A 473 9.80 -22.67 2.27
CA GLY A 473 10.24 -23.95 2.84
C GLY A 473 9.36 -24.46 3.98
N GLN A 474 8.39 -23.68 4.44
CA GLN A 474 7.52 -24.05 5.56
C GLN A 474 6.79 -25.37 5.26
N GLY A 475 7.04 -26.40 6.09
CA GLY A 475 6.44 -27.72 5.94
C GLY A 475 7.17 -28.65 4.96
N LEU A 476 8.27 -28.23 4.34
CA LEU A 476 9.11 -29.08 3.51
C LEU A 476 10.26 -29.67 4.34
N GLU A 477 10.46 -30.98 4.22
CA GLU A 477 11.59 -31.67 4.85
C GLU A 477 12.79 -31.67 3.90
N LEU A 478 13.93 -31.15 4.37
CA LEU A 478 15.20 -31.21 3.65
C LEU A 478 15.84 -32.59 3.84
N LYS A 479 16.16 -33.23 2.71
CA LYS A 479 16.86 -34.50 2.64
C LYS A 479 18.30 -34.26 2.19
N ALA A 480 19.22 -35.10 2.66
CA ALA A 480 20.59 -35.14 2.16
C ALA A 480 20.62 -35.23 0.61
N PRO A 481 21.71 -34.77 -0.05
CA PRO A 481 21.77 -34.71 -1.51
C PRO A 481 21.39 -36.05 -2.13
N LEU A 482 20.74 -36.02 -3.30
CA LEU A 482 20.64 -37.23 -4.11
C LEU A 482 22.06 -37.69 -4.41
N GLN A 483 22.51 -38.77 -3.76
CA GLN A 483 23.71 -39.45 -4.22
C GLN A 483 23.42 -39.87 -5.66
N ASN A 484 24.05 -39.18 -6.61
CA ASN A 484 24.21 -39.74 -7.94
C ASN A 484 24.85 -41.09 -7.71
N SER A 485 24.10 -42.16 -7.93
CA SER A 485 24.67 -43.50 -8.02
C SER A 485 25.77 -43.41 -9.07
N GLU A 486 27.04 -43.46 -8.65
CA GLU A 486 28.13 -43.69 -9.56
C GLU A 486 27.77 -44.93 -10.41
N PRO A 487 28.06 -44.94 -11.72
CA PRO A 487 28.00 -46.18 -12.48
C PRO A 487 28.86 -47.19 -11.73
N GLY A 488 28.23 -48.25 -11.22
CA GLY A 488 28.95 -49.30 -10.48
C GLY A 488 30.17 -49.76 -11.28
N PRO A 489 31.27 -50.09 -10.61
CA PRO A 489 32.53 -50.42 -11.29
C PRO A 489 32.28 -51.54 -12.31
N GLU A 490 32.77 -51.31 -13.53
CA GLU A 490 32.77 -52.29 -14.61
C GLU A 490 33.41 -53.60 -14.11
N PRO A 491 32.81 -54.77 -14.36
CA PRO A 491 33.33 -56.02 -13.82
C PRO A 491 34.74 -56.28 -14.39
N ALA A 492 35.70 -56.43 -13.47
CA ALA A 492 37.09 -56.70 -13.80
C ALA A 492 37.23 -57.99 -14.66
N PRO A 493 38.20 -58.03 -15.60
CA PRO A 493 38.47 -59.23 -16.38
C PRO A 493 39.03 -60.35 -15.48
N ALA A 494 38.72 -61.60 -15.86
CA ALA A 494 39.10 -62.81 -15.14
C ALA A 494 40.63 -62.94 -14.92
N PRO A 495 41.07 -63.55 -13.81
CA PRO A 495 42.47 -63.50 -13.39
C PRO A 495 43.35 -64.47 -14.18
N GLU A 496 44.49 -63.96 -14.64
CA GLU A 496 45.59 -64.77 -15.18
C GLU A 496 46.57 -65.12 -14.04
N ILE A 497 46.94 -66.39 -13.98
CA ILE A 497 47.74 -67.02 -12.92
C ILE A 497 49.21 -66.62 -13.05
N GLN A 498 49.84 -66.18 -11.95
CA GLN A 498 51.28 -66.43 -11.72
C GLN A 498 51.69 -66.38 -10.24
N ALA A 499 52.71 -67.18 -9.93
CA ALA A 499 53.13 -67.72 -8.63
C ALA A 499 54.11 -66.79 -7.86
N PRO A 500 54.53 -67.15 -6.62
CA PRO A 500 54.76 -66.20 -5.53
C PRO A 500 56.18 -65.64 -5.41
N ALA A 501 56.29 -64.48 -4.73
CA ALA A 501 57.54 -63.91 -4.25
C ALA A 501 57.63 -64.02 -2.71
N GLY A 502 58.84 -64.19 -2.20
CA GLY A 502 59.24 -63.85 -0.83
C GLY A 502 60.70 -63.38 -0.83
N PRO A 503 61.31 -63.07 0.32
CA PRO A 503 60.76 -62.50 1.55
C PRO A 503 61.47 -61.16 1.92
N ALA A 504 60.97 -60.48 2.97
CA ALA A 504 61.58 -59.31 3.61
C ALA A 504 62.88 -59.67 4.40
N PRO A 505 63.68 -58.68 4.87
CA PRO A 505 63.51 -58.24 6.28
C PRO A 505 63.94 -56.78 6.64
N GLU A 506 63.44 -56.32 7.81
CA GLU A 506 64.01 -55.47 8.91
C GLU A 506 64.99 -54.30 8.58
N ASN A 507 65.09 -53.14 9.28
CA ASN A 507 65.03 -52.88 10.74
C ASN A 507 65.18 -51.34 11.06
N GLN A 508 64.96 -50.96 12.34
CA GLN A 508 65.53 -49.81 13.11
C GLN A 508 64.84 -48.42 13.22
N ALA A 509 64.63 -48.03 14.48
CA ALA A 509 64.36 -46.70 15.08
C ALA A 509 65.71 -46.04 15.57
N PRO A 510 65.83 -44.94 16.39
CA PRO A 510 64.82 -44.15 17.17
C PRO A 510 65.11 -42.61 17.37
N ALA A 511 64.39 -42.01 18.35
CA ALA A 511 64.55 -40.70 19.09
C ALA A 511 63.83 -39.47 18.48
N GLY A 512 63.04 -38.59 19.13
CA GLY A 512 62.80 -38.09 20.51
C GLY A 512 62.87 -36.52 20.47
N PRO A 513 62.41 -35.68 21.44
CA PRO A 513 61.44 -35.79 22.54
C PRO A 513 60.38 -34.63 22.60
N ALA A 514 59.69 -34.52 23.74
CA ALA A 514 58.45 -33.79 24.10
C ALA A 514 58.58 -32.29 24.48
N SER A 515 57.44 -31.56 24.60
CA SER A 515 56.92 -30.95 25.86
C SER A 515 55.78 -29.91 25.65
N GLU A 516 55.10 -29.59 26.76
CA GLU A 516 54.29 -28.39 27.13
C GLU A 516 52.75 -28.46 26.98
N THR A 517 51.91 -28.52 28.04
CA THR A 517 51.59 -27.71 29.27
C THR A 517 50.37 -26.80 29.15
N GLN A 518 49.56 -26.87 30.21
CA GLN A 518 48.24 -26.29 30.47
C GLN A 518 48.23 -24.76 30.62
N ALA A 519 47.07 -24.15 30.38
CA ALA A 519 46.73 -22.77 30.74
C ALA A 519 45.53 -22.72 31.72
N PRO A 520 45.49 -21.78 32.71
CA PRO A 520 44.41 -21.65 33.69
C PRO A 520 43.41 -20.50 33.38
N ALA A 521 42.40 -20.41 34.25
CA ALA A 521 41.13 -19.70 34.13
C ALA A 521 41.06 -18.24 34.65
N GLU A 522 40.02 -17.52 34.16
CA GLU A 522 39.20 -16.43 34.76
C GLU A 522 39.85 -15.06 35.15
N PRO A 523 39.10 -13.93 35.35
CA PRO A 523 37.66 -13.76 35.60
C PRO A 523 36.91 -12.59 34.88
N THR A 524 35.60 -12.50 35.19
CA THR A 524 34.55 -11.49 34.90
C THR A 524 34.86 -10.04 35.36
N PRO A 525 34.09 -9.05 34.86
CA PRO A 525 33.35 -8.20 35.82
C PRO A 525 31.95 -7.71 35.39
N GLU A 526 31.06 -7.74 36.39
CA GLU A 526 30.14 -6.73 36.93
C GLU A 526 29.32 -5.73 36.08
N ASN A 527 28.23 -5.37 36.74
CA ASN A 527 26.95 -4.86 36.28
C ASN A 527 26.76 -3.43 36.83
N GLN A 528 26.34 -2.46 36.02
CA GLN A 528 25.87 -1.15 36.51
C GLN A 528 24.65 -0.65 35.73
N ALA A 529 23.59 -0.35 36.47
CA ALA A 529 22.34 0.25 36.03
C ALA A 529 22.46 1.78 35.87
N PRO A 530 21.66 2.43 35.00
CA PRO A 530 21.62 3.89 34.89
C PRO A 530 20.49 4.54 35.72
N ALA A 531 20.76 5.77 36.15
CA ALA A 531 19.96 6.62 37.03
C ALA A 531 18.75 7.30 36.35
N GLU A 532 17.75 7.64 37.18
CA GLU A 532 16.50 8.36 36.85
C GLU A 532 16.71 9.86 36.51
N PRO A 533 15.78 10.49 35.76
CA PRO A 533 15.80 11.93 35.48
C PRO A 533 14.88 12.77 36.40
N THR A 534 15.37 13.97 36.73
CA THR A 534 14.72 15.03 37.53
C THR A 534 13.60 15.76 36.75
N PRO A 535 12.50 16.23 37.38
CA PRO A 535 11.36 16.83 36.67
C PRO A 535 11.46 18.36 36.46
N VAL A 536 10.92 18.81 35.32
CA VAL A 536 10.83 20.22 34.88
C VAL A 536 9.51 20.86 35.37
N GLN A 537 9.59 22.06 35.97
CA GLN A 537 8.42 22.87 36.37
C GLN A 537 7.82 23.66 35.18
N PRO A 538 6.49 23.90 35.15
CA PRO A 538 5.83 24.76 34.16
C PRO A 538 5.74 26.24 34.59
N PRO A 539 5.71 27.21 33.65
CA PRO A 539 5.49 28.62 33.94
C PRO A 539 4.00 28.97 34.16
N PRO A 540 3.69 30.07 34.90
CA PRO A 540 2.33 30.47 35.28
C PRO A 540 1.52 31.14 34.14
N PRO A 541 0.18 31.19 34.25
CA PRO A 541 -0.71 31.66 33.18
C PRO A 541 -0.75 33.19 33.06
N ALA A 542 -0.89 33.67 31.82
CA ALA A 542 -1.11 35.08 31.50
C ALA A 542 -2.60 35.43 31.57
N ASP A 543 -2.83 36.59 32.16
CA ASP A 543 -4.10 37.18 32.56
C ASP A 543 -4.98 37.63 31.38
N SER A 544 -6.28 37.54 31.57
CA SER A 544 -7.33 37.80 30.59
C SER A 544 -8.00 39.15 30.85
N THR A 545 -8.08 40.02 29.83
CA THR A 545 -9.09 41.09 29.78
C THR A 545 -9.66 41.23 28.36
N PRO A 546 -10.99 41.35 28.18
CA PRO A 546 -11.64 41.36 26.88
C PRO A 546 -11.91 42.79 26.38
N GLU A 547 -11.47 43.10 25.17
CA GLU A 547 -11.84 44.35 24.49
C GLU A 547 -13.03 44.08 23.55
N LYS A 548 -14.12 44.84 23.76
CA LYS A 548 -15.36 44.83 22.97
C LYS A 548 -15.11 45.37 21.56
N ALA A 549 -15.63 44.68 20.54
CA ALA A 549 -15.81 45.22 19.18
C ALA A 549 -17.31 45.31 18.83
N PRO A 550 -17.76 46.32 18.06
CA PRO A 550 -19.17 46.55 17.75
C PRO A 550 -19.65 45.81 16.50
N ASP A 551 -20.98 45.64 16.45
CA ASP A 551 -21.81 45.04 15.40
C ASP A 551 -21.58 45.63 13.99
N HIS A 552 -21.42 44.75 13.00
CA HIS A 552 -21.80 45.03 11.61
C HIS A 552 -22.33 43.77 10.92
N ALA A 553 -23.57 43.87 10.42
CA ALA A 553 -24.26 42.86 9.63
C ALA A 553 -23.61 42.67 8.24
N PRO A 554 -23.59 41.44 7.67
CA PRO A 554 -22.99 41.23 6.36
C PRO A 554 -23.98 41.48 5.21
N GLN A 555 -23.59 42.39 4.31
CA GLN A 555 -24.14 42.52 2.97
C GLN A 555 -23.59 41.42 2.04
N ASN A 556 -24.45 40.96 1.13
CA ASN A 556 -24.26 39.89 0.17
C ASN A 556 -23.33 40.34 -0.99
N PRO A 557 -22.30 39.58 -1.41
CA PRO A 557 -21.51 39.95 -2.58
C PRO A 557 -22.12 39.41 -3.89
N GLN A 558 -22.26 40.32 -4.86
CA GLN A 558 -22.65 40.09 -6.24
C GLN A 558 -21.59 39.33 -7.05
N GLU A 559 -22.07 38.59 -8.06
CA GLU A 559 -21.30 37.83 -9.06
C GLU A 559 -20.44 38.74 -9.96
N PRO A 560 -19.29 38.25 -10.49
CA PRO A 560 -18.57 38.93 -11.55
C PRO A 560 -18.98 38.42 -12.95
N VAL A 561 -19.38 39.38 -13.78
CA VAL A 561 -19.62 39.26 -15.23
C VAL A 561 -18.30 38.95 -15.95
N ARG A 562 -18.27 37.89 -16.78
CA ARG A 562 -17.17 37.60 -17.71
C ARG A 562 -17.38 38.33 -19.03
N GLY A 563 -16.43 39.21 -19.37
CA GLY A 563 -16.32 39.82 -20.70
C GLY A 563 -15.76 38.83 -21.73
N ILE A 564 -16.38 38.80 -22.89
CA ILE A 564 -15.96 38.07 -24.09
C ILE A 564 -14.99 38.97 -24.87
N VAL A 565 -13.80 38.46 -25.20
CA VAL A 565 -12.90 39.08 -26.19
C VAL A 565 -13.03 38.26 -27.47
N THR A 566 -13.63 38.88 -28.49
CA THR A 566 -13.61 38.45 -29.88
C THR A 566 -12.27 38.82 -30.52
N VAL A 567 -11.68 37.88 -31.27
CA VAL A 567 -10.62 38.18 -32.23
C VAL A 567 -11.18 37.80 -33.60
N GLU A 568 -11.38 38.83 -34.44
CA GLU A 568 -11.67 38.71 -35.86
C GLU A 568 -10.41 38.31 -36.63
N GLY A 569 -10.57 37.49 -37.66
CA GLY A 569 -9.53 37.07 -38.58
C GLY A 569 -10.15 36.41 -39.81
N GLU A 570 -10.34 37.23 -40.83
CA GLU A 570 -10.97 37.09 -42.14
C GLU A 570 -11.02 35.72 -42.86
N ILE A 571 -12.13 35.56 -43.58
CA ILE A 571 -12.44 34.57 -44.61
C ILE A 571 -12.04 35.13 -45.99
N VAL A 572 -11.56 34.24 -46.89
CA VAL A 572 -11.99 34.00 -48.30
C VAL A 572 -10.78 33.80 -49.24
N PRO A 573 -10.82 32.93 -50.28
CA PRO A 573 -11.66 31.74 -50.53
C PRO A 573 -10.89 30.41 -50.44
#